data_AF-A0A6V8P4R2-F1
#
_entry.id   AF-A0A6V8P4R2-F1
#
_cell.length_a   1.000
_cell.length_b   1.000
_cell.length_c   1.000
_cell.angle_alpha   90.00
_cell.angle_beta   90.00
_cell.angle_gamma   90.00
#
_symmetry.space_group_name_H-M   'P 1'
#
loop_
_entity.id
_entity.type
_entity.pdbx_description
1 polymer ?
#
loop_
_entity_poly.entity_id
_entity_poly.type
_entity_poly.pdbx_seq_one_letter_code
_entity_poly.pdbx_strand_id
1 'polypeptide(L)'
;MFLFFLSLMIQAIIEREVRLKMKEWGIKTLPIYPESRDAYHPTTSKILDAFDGISSYQVRMGQMTKEFRDSLTQTQEQILNLLGISSDYYWGQSVVEGEKSEKT
;
A
#
# COMPACT_ATOMS: atom_id res chain seq x y z
N MET A 1 -15.24 -2.31 24.16
CA MET A 1 -14.91 -3.70 23.76
C MET A 1 -15.34 -4.04 22.35
N PHE A 2 -16.53 -3.65 21.86
CA PHE A 2 -16.98 -3.94 20.48
C PHE A 2 -15.99 -3.53 19.38
N LEU A 3 -15.49 -2.28 19.40
CA LEU A 3 -14.55 -1.78 18.39
C LEU A 3 -13.25 -2.60 18.33
N PHE A 4 -12.78 -3.13 19.45
CA PHE A 4 -11.59 -3.98 19.49
C PHE A 4 -11.82 -5.31 18.75
N PHE A 5 -12.97 -5.95 18.95
CA PHE A 5 -13.33 -7.15 18.18
C PHE A 5 -13.46 -6.86 16.69
N LEU A 6 -14.04 -5.72 16.33
CA LEU A 6 -14.14 -5.30 14.93
C LEU A 6 -12.74 -5.14 14.32
N SER A 7 -11.80 -4.50 15.03
CA SER A 7 -10.40 -4.38 14.59
C SER A 7 -9.74 -5.75 14.41
N LEU A 8 -9.89 -6.68 15.35
CA LEU A 8 -9.34 -8.05 15.23
C LEU A 8 -9.94 -8.80 14.05
N MET A 9 -11.24 -8.62 13.78
CA MET A 9 -11.91 -9.24 12.64
C MET A 9 -11.36 -8.70 11.31
N ILE A 10 -11.18 -7.39 11.20
CA ILE A 10 -10.57 -6.76 10.02
C ILE A 10 -9.14 -7.27 9.83
N GLN A 11 -8.33 -7.32 10.90
CA GLN A 11 -6.98 -7.86 10.85
C GLN A 11 -6.96 -9.33 10.38
N ALA A 12 -7.87 -10.17 10.88
CA ALA A 12 -7.95 -11.57 10.47
C ALA A 12 -8.36 -11.74 8.99
N ILE A 13 -9.23 -10.86 8.48
CA ILE A 13 -9.64 -10.87 7.07
C ILE A 13 -8.46 -10.50 6.16
N ILE A 14 -7.71 -9.44 6.51
CA ILE A 14 -6.53 -9.01 5.75
C ILE A 14 -5.47 -10.13 5.73
N GLU A 15 -5.16 -10.73 6.88
CA GLU A 15 -4.20 -11.86 6.95
C GLU A 15 -4.65 -13.04 6.11
N ARG A 16 -5.94 -13.38 6.16
CA ARG A 16 -6.53 -14.48 5.41
C ARG A 16 -6.41 -14.24 3.90
N GLU A 17 -6.74 -13.05 3.43
CA GLU A 17 -6.66 -12.71 2.00
C GLU A 17 -5.23 -12.86 1.47
N VAL A 18 -4.25 -12.26 2.17
CA VAL A 18 -2.84 -12.34 1.77
C VAL A 18 -2.35 -13.79 1.76
N ARG A 19 -2.64 -14.58 2.80
CA ARG A 19 -2.20 -15.98 2.86
C ARG A 19 -2.88 -16.87 1.81
N LEU A 20 -4.14 -16.62 1.48
CA LEU A 20 -4.84 -17.32 0.40
C LEU A 20 -4.19 -17.02 -0.95
N LYS A 21 -3.97 -15.74 -1.26
CA LYS A 21 -3.31 -15.30 -2.49
C LYS A 21 -1.88 -15.81 -2.61
N MET A 22 -1.11 -15.80 -1.52
CA MET A 22 0.22 -16.41 -1.47
C MET A 22 0.16 -17.90 -1.84
N LYS A 23 -0.81 -18.64 -1.30
CA LYS A 23 -1.01 -20.06 -1.63
C LYS A 23 -1.41 -20.26 -3.10
N GLU A 24 -2.32 -19.44 -3.61
CA GLU A 24 -2.76 -19.47 -5.01
C GLU A 24 -1.60 -19.21 -5.98
N TRP A 25 -0.71 -18.28 -5.65
CA TRP A 25 0.41 -17.86 -6.50
C TRP A 25 1.71 -18.65 -6.22
N GLY A 26 1.68 -19.61 -5.30
CA GLY A 26 2.85 -20.43 -4.94
C GLY A 26 3.95 -19.68 -4.17
N ILE A 27 3.64 -18.53 -3.58
CA ILE A 27 4.56 -17.72 -2.78
C ILE A 27 4.67 -18.34 -1.38
N LYS A 28 5.86 -18.85 -1.04
CA LYS A 28 6.09 -19.50 0.26
C LYS A 28 6.40 -18.51 1.39
N THR A 29 7.07 -17.41 1.07
CA THR A 29 7.52 -16.42 2.05
C THR A 29 7.36 -15.01 1.52
N LEU A 30 7.22 -14.05 2.44
CA LEU A 30 7.29 -12.62 2.17
C LEU A 30 8.42 -11.99 3.00
N PRO A 31 9.33 -11.22 2.39
CA PRO A 31 10.45 -10.60 3.11
C PRO A 31 10.02 -9.32 3.86
N ILE A 32 9.12 -9.47 4.85
CA ILE A 32 8.46 -8.34 5.55
C ILE A 32 8.87 -8.18 7.01
N TYR A 33 9.70 -9.06 7.54
CA TYR A 33 10.31 -8.84 8.85
C TYR A 33 11.48 -7.86 8.74
N PRO A 34 11.94 -7.26 9.86
CA PRO A 34 13.15 -6.45 9.87
C PRO A 34 14.30 -7.16 9.14
N GLU A 35 15.15 -6.36 8.48
CA GLU A 35 16.25 -6.87 7.63
C GLU A 35 15.76 -7.71 6.43
N SER A 36 14.53 -7.49 5.97
CA SER A 36 13.91 -8.22 4.85
C SER A 36 13.85 -9.73 5.07
N ARG A 37 13.70 -10.16 6.32
CA ARG A 37 13.59 -11.57 6.67
C ARG A 37 12.25 -12.16 6.20
N ASP A 38 12.32 -13.43 5.81
CA ASP A 38 11.19 -14.20 5.33
C ASP A 38 10.13 -14.47 6.42
N ALA A 39 8.87 -14.18 6.07
CA ALA A 39 7.67 -14.52 6.82
C ALA A 39 6.84 -15.55 6.06
N TYR A 40 6.66 -16.74 6.64
CA TYR A 40 5.79 -17.80 6.10
C TYR A 40 4.30 -17.53 6.36
N HIS A 41 4.01 -16.83 7.46
CA HIS A 41 2.67 -16.50 7.91
C HIS A 41 2.63 -15.01 8.24
N PRO A 42 2.52 -14.13 7.23
CA PRO A 42 2.47 -12.70 7.45
C PRO A 42 1.27 -12.34 8.33
N THR A 43 1.48 -11.45 9.29
CA THR A 43 0.41 -10.87 10.13
C THR A 43 0.05 -9.48 9.61
N THR A 44 -1.17 -9.01 9.91
CA THR A 44 -1.62 -7.69 9.43
C THR A 44 -0.71 -6.59 9.94
N SER A 45 -0.24 -6.67 11.19
CA SER A 45 0.72 -5.70 11.72
C SER A 45 1.97 -5.61 10.84
N LYS A 46 2.57 -6.75 10.45
CA LYS A 46 3.80 -6.76 9.65
C LYS A 46 3.59 -6.34 8.22
N ILE A 47 2.42 -6.67 7.66
CA ILE A 47 2.00 -6.18 6.35
C ILE A 47 1.92 -4.65 6.35
N LEU A 48 1.33 -4.05 7.38
CA LEU A 48 1.22 -2.59 7.50
C LEU A 48 2.57 -1.93 7.84
N ASP A 49 3.36 -2.53 8.73
CA ASP A 49 4.71 -2.05 9.09
C ASP A 49 5.62 -1.93 7.86
N ALA A 50 5.41 -2.76 6.82
CA ALA A 50 6.19 -2.70 5.58
C ALA A 50 5.97 -1.41 4.77
N PHE A 51 4.89 -0.67 5.03
CA PHE A 51 4.60 0.63 4.41
C PHE A 51 4.89 1.80 5.35
N ASP A 52 5.44 1.55 6.54
CA ASP A 52 5.81 2.61 7.46
C ASP A 52 6.87 3.52 6.82
N GLY A 53 6.68 4.83 6.98
CA GLY A 53 7.53 5.86 6.37
C GLY A 53 7.32 6.13 4.88
N ILE A 54 6.43 5.41 4.18
CA ILE A 54 6.05 5.76 2.80
C ILE A 54 5.13 6.98 2.83
N SER A 55 5.43 7.97 2.00
CA SER A 55 4.69 9.22 1.95
C SER A 55 4.40 9.72 0.54
N SER A 56 3.34 10.50 0.42
CA SER A 56 3.05 11.35 -0.72
C SER A 56 2.95 12.79 -0.23
N TYR A 57 3.58 13.72 -0.93
CA TYR A 57 3.61 15.13 -0.58
C TYR A 57 3.15 16.00 -1.75
N GLN A 58 2.37 17.02 -1.44
CA GLN A 58 1.91 18.01 -2.40
C GLN A 58 2.58 19.35 -2.10
N VAL A 59 3.21 19.93 -3.11
CA VAL A 59 3.83 21.25 -3.05
C VAL A 59 2.97 22.23 -3.84
N ARG A 60 2.46 23.25 -3.16
CA ARG A 60 1.68 24.33 -3.79
C ARG A 60 2.57 25.55 -4.06
N MET A 61 2.65 25.97 -5.32
CA MET A 61 3.36 27.15 -5.78
C MET A 61 2.38 28.07 -6.52
N GLY A 62 1.76 29.00 -5.78
CA GLY A 62 0.70 29.84 -6.33
C GLY A 62 -0.52 29.01 -6.70
N GLN A 63 -0.89 29.02 -7.98
CA GLN A 63 -1.98 28.21 -8.55
C GLN A 63 -1.55 26.78 -8.92
N MET A 64 -0.25 26.51 -9.02
CA MET A 64 0.24 25.17 -9.37
C MET A 64 0.32 24.29 -8.13
N THR A 65 -0.28 23.11 -8.19
CA THR A 65 -0.06 22.04 -7.19
C THR A 65 0.70 20.90 -7.86
N LYS A 66 1.87 20.56 -7.32
CA LYS A 66 2.67 19.42 -7.78
C LYS A 66 2.69 18.33 -6.73
N GLU A 67 2.38 17.11 -7.14
CA GLU A 67 2.39 15.93 -6.29
C GLU A 67 3.70 15.15 -6.48
N PHE A 68 4.22 14.63 -5.38
CA PHE A 68 5.40 13.78 -5.32
C PHE A 68 5.09 12.60 -4.41
N ARG A 69 5.69 11.46 -4.72
CA ARG A 69 5.42 10.19 -4.04
C ARG A 69 6.74 9.43 -3.91
N ASP A 70 6.91 8.72 -2.81
CA ASP A 70 8.04 7.81 -2.64
C ASP A 70 7.92 6.62 -3.60
N SER A 71 9.04 6.05 -4.02
CA SER A 71 9.03 4.83 -4.85
C SER A 71 8.71 3.61 -3.99
N LEU A 72 7.79 2.76 -4.45
CA LEU A 72 7.53 1.47 -3.80
C LEU A 72 8.66 0.47 -4.10
N THR A 73 9.04 -0.29 -3.10
CA THR A 73 9.94 -1.44 -3.25
C THR A 73 9.21 -2.63 -3.88
N GLN A 74 9.95 -3.58 -4.45
CA GLN A 74 9.38 -4.80 -5.03
C GLN A 74 8.52 -5.58 -4.01
N THR A 75 8.94 -5.63 -2.74
CA THR A 75 8.17 -6.27 -1.67
C THR A 75 6.84 -5.55 -1.42
N GLN A 76 6.84 -4.22 -1.38
CA GLN A 76 5.63 -3.42 -1.17
C GLN A 76 4.65 -3.57 -2.34
N GLU A 77 5.14 -3.53 -3.58
CA GLU A 77 4.31 -3.79 -4.77
C GLU A 77 3.72 -5.21 -4.73
N GLN A 78 4.51 -6.21 -4.34
CA GLN A 78 4.03 -7.58 -4.20
C GLN A 78 2.92 -7.69 -3.13
N ILE A 79 3.05 -6.98 -2.01
CA ILE A 79 2.02 -6.93 -0.97
C ILE A 79 0.74 -6.27 -1.50
N LEU A 80 0.84 -5.15 -2.23
CA LEU A 80 -0.32 -4.50 -2.85
C LEU A 80 -1.03 -5.44 -3.83
N ASN A 81 -0.28 -6.15 -4.66
CA ASN A 81 -0.81 -7.16 -5.58
C ASN A 81 -1.54 -8.30 -4.85
N LEU A 82 -0.97 -8.79 -3.74
CA LEU A 82 -1.61 -9.82 -2.90
C LEU A 82 -2.89 -9.31 -2.24
N LEU A 83 -2.96 -8.02 -1.90
CA LEU A 83 -4.17 -7.37 -1.38
C LEU A 83 -5.17 -6.99 -2.49
N GLY A 84 -4.82 -7.19 -3.77
CA GLY A 84 -5.65 -6.78 -4.91
C GLY A 84 -5.76 -5.26 -5.07
N ILE A 85 -4.79 -4.50 -4.56
CA ILE A 85 -4.75 -3.04 -4.60
C ILE A 85 -3.83 -2.62 -5.76
N SER A 86 -4.34 -1.82 -6.70
CA SER A 86 -3.50 -1.22 -7.73
C SER A 86 -2.69 -0.05 -7.17
N SER A 87 -1.50 0.20 -7.73
CA SER A 87 -0.66 1.33 -7.35
C SER A 87 -1.40 2.68 -7.49
N ASP A 88 -2.22 2.83 -8.54
CA ASP A 88 -3.02 4.05 -8.74
C ASP A 88 -4.06 4.25 -7.64
N TYR A 89 -4.67 3.16 -7.15
CA TYR A 89 -5.61 3.23 -6.05
C TYR A 89 -4.90 3.53 -4.73
N TYR A 90 -3.74 2.90 -4.49
CA TYR A 90 -2.94 3.11 -3.27
C TYR A 90 -2.53 4.58 -3.10
N TRP A 91 -2.04 5.21 -4.16
CA TRP A 91 -1.61 6.60 -4.11
C TRP A 91 -2.75 7.63 -4.22
N GLY A 92 -3.95 7.18 -4.56
CA GLY A 92 -5.05 8.06 -4.91
C GLY A 92 -4.90 8.66 -6.32
N GLN A 93 -6.05 8.97 -6.94
CA GLN A 93 -6.05 9.68 -8.22
C GLN A 93 -5.42 11.05 -8.02
N SER A 94 -4.31 11.31 -8.72
CA SER A 94 -3.76 12.67 -8.80
C SER A 94 -4.84 13.55 -9.40
N VAL A 95 -5.30 14.55 -8.66
CA VAL A 95 -6.13 15.61 -9.24
C VAL A 95 -5.21 16.38 -10.20
N VAL A 96 -5.18 15.94 -11.45
CA VAL A 96 -4.62 16.74 -12.54
C VAL A 96 -5.65 17.84 -12.78
N GLU A 97 -5.56 18.92 -12.00
CA GLU A 97 -6.19 20.19 -12.36
C GLU A 97 -5.53 20.63 -13.67
N GLY A 98 -6.26 20.41 -14.77
CA GLY A 98 -5.86 20.89 -16.08
C GLY A 98 -5.86 22.41 -16.11
N GLU A 99 -4.71 23.03 -15.85
CA GLU A 99 -4.37 24.30 -16.48
C GLU A 99 -4.23 24.06 -17.98
N LYS A 100 -5.35 24.13 -18.71
CA LYS A 100 -5.31 24.53 -20.11
C LYS A 100 -5.15 26.05 -20.14
N SER A 101 -3.91 26.51 -20.25
CA SER A 101 -3.60 27.81 -20.85
C SER A 101 -2.75 27.59 -22.09
N GLU A 102 -3.30 28.04 -23.23
CA GLU A 102 -2.75 28.28 -24.59
C GLU A 102 -3.81 27.82 -25.60
N LYS A 103 -4.30 28.60 -26.57
CA LYS A 103 -3.86 29.83 -27.23
C LYS A 103 -5.09 30.37 -28.00
N THR A 104 -5.40 31.65 -27.94
CA THR A 104 -5.89 32.44 -29.09
C THR A 104 -5.57 33.90 -28.85
#